data_AF-A0A836BHK0-F1
#
_entry.id   AF-A0A836BHK0-F1
#
_cell.length_a   1.000
_cell.length_b   1.000
_cell.length_c   1.000
_cell.angle_alpha   90.00
_cell.angle_beta   90.00
_cell.angle_gamma   90.00
#
_symmetry.space_group_name_H-M   'P 1'
#
loop_
_entity.id
_entity.type
_entity.pdbx_description
1 polymer ?
#
loop_
_entity_poly.entity_id
_entity_poly.type
_entity_poly.pdbx_seq_one_letter_code
_entity_poly.pdbx_strand_id
1 'polypeptide(L)'
;MPTAYILLNSDLGSDTEIISQIKKILDESESVQYEVQGVYGVYDIVVKVTSENIDKIRSIITNQIRKIDKVHSTLTMMVIEEQE
;
A
#
# COMPACT_ATOMS: atom_id res chain seq x y z
N MET A 1 -14.47 -6.02 -6.79
CA MET A 1 -13.39 -5.20 -7.40
C MET A 1 -12.10 -5.57 -6.70
N PRO A 2 -11.04 -5.92 -7.44
CA PRO A 2 -9.78 -6.36 -6.87
C PRO A 2 -9.31 -5.41 -5.77
N THR A 3 -9.07 -5.97 -4.58
CA THR A 3 -8.62 -5.23 -3.41
C THR A 3 -7.40 -5.90 -2.82
N ALA A 4 -6.45 -5.11 -2.33
CA ALA A 4 -5.28 -5.59 -1.63
C ALA A 4 -5.03 -4.79 -0.36
N TYR A 5 -4.63 -5.49 0.69
CA TYR A 5 -4.04 -4.91 1.88
C TYR A 5 -2.52 -5.05 1.81
N ILE A 6 -1.81 -3.94 1.98
CA ILE A 6 -0.35 -3.91 2.03
C ILE A 6 0.06 -3.47 3.43
N LEU A 7 0.85 -4.29 4.10
CA LEU A 7 1.42 -4.01 5.42
C LEU A 7 2.91 -3.74 5.22
N LEU A 8 3.41 -2.64 5.80
CA LEU A 8 4.77 -2.19 5.59
C LEU A 8 5.51 -2.03 6.92
N ASN A 9 6.80 -2.37 6.90
CA ASN A 9 7.77 -1.92 7.88
C ASN A 9 8.68 -0.87 7.26
N SER A 10 9.09 0.07 8.09
CA SER A 10 9.87 1.23 7.72
C SER A 10 11.03 1.44 8.69
N ASP A 11 12.02 2.23 8.27
CA ASP A 11 13.05 2.68 9.18
C ASP A 11 12.45 3.57 10.28
N LEU A 12 13.06 3.55 11.47
CA LEU A 12 12.58 4.29 12.64
C LEU A 12 12.37 5.79 12.32
N GLY A 13 11.14 6.26 12.51
CA GLY A 13 10.76 7.67 12.32
C GLY A 13 10.55 8.09 10.86
N SER A 14 10.52 7.15 9.91
CA SER A 14 10.27 7.44 8.49
C SER A 14 8.81 7.20 8.05
N ASP A 15 7.98 6.67 8.94
CA ASP A 15 6.57 6.33 8.72
C ASP A 15 5.75 7.49 8.11
N THR A 16 5.87 8.69 8.67
CA THR A 16 5.12 9.87 8.22
C THR A 16 5.51 10.30 6.81
N GLU A 17 6.80 10.23 6.48
CA GLU A 17 7.33 10.52 5.15
C GLU A 17 6.82 9.50 4.12
N ILE A 18 6.93 8.21 4.44
CA ILE A 18 6.48 7.11 3.59
C ILE A 18 4.97 7.21 3.34
N ILE A 19 4.16 7.47 4.36
CA ILE A 19 2.71 7.67 4.21
C ILE A 19 2.42 8.80 3.22
N SER A 20 3.14 9.92 3.31
CA SER A 20 2.96 11.04 2.38
C SER A 20 3.30 10.65 0.94
N GLN A 21 4.40 9.91 0.74
CA GLN A 21 4.79 9.43 -0.59
C GLN A 21 3.79 8.41 -1.16
N ILE A 22 3.30 7.47 -0.35
CA ILE A 22 2.28 6.50 -0.76
C ILE A 22 1.00 7.21 -1.20
N LYS A 23 0.51 8.18 -0.41
CA LYS A 23 -0.68 8.96 -0.78
C LYS A 23 -0.49 9.67 -2.11
N LYS A 24 0.64 10.34 -2.31
CA LYS A 24 0.97 11.00 -3.57
C LYS A 24 0.96 10.04 -4.76
N ILE A 25 1.61 8.88 -4.64
CA ILE A 25 1.63 7.83 -5.67
C ILE A 25 0.20 7.37 -6.03
N LEU A 26 -0.65 7.20 -5.02
CA LEU A 26 -2.02 6.72 -5.20
C LEU A 26 -2.96 7.80 -5.74
N ASP A 27 -2.77 9.06 -5.34
CA ASP A 27 -3.50 10.22 -5.89
C ASP A 27 -3.21 10.45 -7.37
N GLU A 28 -1.96 10.21 -7.79
CA GLU A 28 -1.54 10.28 -9.20
C GLU A 28 -1.97 9.05 -10.01
N SER A 29 -2.45 7.99 -9.35
CA SER A 29 -2.89 6.74 -9.99
C SER A 29 -4.38 6.80 -10.34
N GLU A 30 -4.70 6.94 -11.63
CA GLU A 30 -6.11 7.00 -12.10
C GLU A 30 -6.96 5.80 -11.62
N SER A 31 -8.24 5.99 -11.30
CA SER A 31 -9.17 4.89 -10.98
C SER A 31 -8.67 3.94 -9.87
N VAL A 32 -8.03 4.51 -8.84
CA VAL A 32 -7.63 3.81 -7.62
C VAL A 32 -8.33 4.43 -6.42
N GLN A 33 -8.98 3.61 -5.61
CA GLN A 33 -9.46 3.99 -4.29
C GLN A 33 -8.51 3.44 -3.23
N TYR A 34 -8.25 4.20 -2.18
CA TYR A 34 -7.29 3.78 -1.18
C TYR A 34 -7.56 4.32 0.23
N GLU A 35 -7.01 3.63 1.22
CA GLU A 35 -6.88 4.09 2.60
C GLU A 35 -5.44 3.85 3.07
N VAL A 36 -4.84 4.80 3.78
CA VAL A 36 -3.49 4.67 4.34
C VAL A 36 -3.51 5.07 5.80
N GLN A 37 -3.03 4.19 6.68
CA GLN A 37 -3.03 4.39 8.11
C GLN A 37 -1.67 3.99 8.71
N GLY A 38 -1.09 4.87 9.53
CA GLY A 38 -0.02 4.48 10.46
C GLY A 38 -0.62 3.73 11.64
N VAL A 39 -0.02 2.61 12.03
CA VAL A 39 -0.56 1.71 13.06
C VAL A 39 0.49 1.38 14.12
N TYR A 40 0.04 1.08 15.34
CA TYR A 40 0.89 0.50 16.38
C TYR A 40 0.82 -1.02 16.30
N GLY A 41 1.94 -1.68 15.98
CA GLY A 41 1.99 -3.14 15.89
C GLY A 41 3.33 -3.65 15.39
N VAL A 42 3.33 -4.86 14.83
CA VAL A 42 4.52 -5.44 14.16
C VAL A 42 4.79 -4.83 12.78
N TYR A 43 3.84 -4.04 12.27
CA TYR A 43 3.97 -3.22 11.06
C TYR A 43 3.72 -1.76 11.44
N ASP A 44 4.25 -0.85 10.63
CA ASP A 44 4.17 0.59 10.88
C ASP A 44 3.03 1.22 10.07
N ILE A 45 2.75 0.68 8.88
CA ILE A 45 1.79 1.25 7.94
C ILE A 45 0.91 0.14 7.34
N VAL A 46 -0.40 0.41 7.24
CA VAL A 46 -1.37 -0.40 6.50
C VAL A 46 -1.96 0.44 5.38
N VAL A 47 -1.99 -0.14 4.18
CA VAL A 47 -2.58 0.46 2.99
C VAL A 47 -3.63 -0.49 2.44
N LYS A 48 -4.85 0.01 2.22
CA LYS A 48 -5.86 -0.66 1.41
C LYS A 48 -5.89 -0.03 0.03
N VAL A 49 -5.86 -0.82 -1.03
CA VAL A 49 -5.97 -0.35 -2.42
C VAL A 49 -7.04 -1.17 -3.12
N THR A 50 -7.97 -0.50 -3.80
CA THR A 50 -9.00 -1.09 -4.65
C THR A 50 -8.94 -0.47 -6.03
N SER A 51 -9.00 -1.28 -7.09
CA SER A 51 -9.04 -0.82 -8.47
C SER A 51 -9.75 -1.83 -9.36
N GLU A 52 -10.22 -1.40 -10.53
CA GLU A 52 -10.83 -2.27 -11.54
C GLU A 52 -9.81 -3.22 -12.18
N ASN A 53 -8.51 -2.96 -12.02
CA ASN A 53 -7.44 -3.74 -12.65
C ASN A 53 -6.43 -4.29 -11.63
N ILE A 54 -6.41 -5.62 -11.47
CA ILE A 54 -5.49 -6.31 -10.55
C ILE A 54 -4.01 -6.10 -10.90
N ASP A 55 -3.67 -6.01 -12.18
CA ASP A 55 -2.29 -5.79 -12.62
C ASP A 55 -1.84 -4.37 -12.34
N LYS A 56 -2.78 -3.40 -12.33
CA LYS A 56 -2.51 -2.04 -11.85
C LYS A 56 -2.12 -2.04 -10.37
N ILE A 57 -2.88 -2.76 -9.53
CA ILE A 57 -2.56 -2.91 -8.10
C ILE A 57 -1.18 -3.53 -7.93
N ARG A 58 -0.89 -4.65 -8.61
CA ARG A 58 0.41 -5.33 -8.56
C ARG A 58 1.56 -4.42 -9.01
N SER A 59 1.34 -3.63 -10.06
CA SER A 59 2.33 -2.69 -10.59
C SER A 59 2.60 -1.56 -9.61
N ILE A 60 1.57 -0.93 -9.02
CA ILE A 60 1.73 0.11 -7.99
C ILE A 60 2.55 -0.43 -6.82
N ILE A 61 2.21 -1.62 -6.32
CA ILE A 61 2.92 -2.23 -5.19
C ILE A 61 4.39 -2.52 -5.55
N THR A 62 4.63 -3.19 -6.67
CA THR A 62 5.96 -3.69 -7.04
C THR A 62 6.89 -2.60 -7.54
N ASN A 63 6.36 -1.66 -8.34
CA ASN A 63 7.17 -0.68 -9.05
C ASN A 63 7.22 0.67 -8.35
N GLN A 64 6.31 0.96 -7.43
CA GLN A 64 6.23 2.26 -6.76
C GLN A 64 6.39 2.10 -5.25
N ILE A 65 5.45 1.46 -4.56
CA ILE A 65 5.44 1.36 -3.08
C ILE A 65 6.70 0.67 -2.56
N ARG A 66 7.07 -0.49 -3.11
CA ARG A 66 8.28 -1.24 -2.68
C ARG A 66 9.61 -0.54 -3.02
N LYS A 67 9.57 0.52 -3.83
CA LYS A 67 10.76 1.30 -4.20
C LYS A 67 10.89 2.60 -3.42
N ILE A 68 9.93 2.92 -2.56
CA ILE A 68 10.03 4.05 -1.65
C ILE A 68 11.23 3.79 -0.73
N ASP A 69 12.11 4.78 -0.63
CA ASP A 69 13.26 4.70 0.26
C ASP A 69 12.81 4.47 1.70
N LYS A 70 13.62 3.75 2.50
CA LYS A 70 13.32 3.40 3.90
C LYS A 70 12.14 2.44 4.12
N VAL A 71 11.50 1.94 3.06
CA VAL A 71 10.63 0.77 3.16
C VAL A 71 11.49 -0.47 3.30
N HIS A 72 11.44 -1.11 4.47
CA HIS A 72 12.27 -2.28 4.78
C HIS A 72 11.64 -3.58 4.29
N SER A 73 10.34 -3.76 4.52
CA SER A 73 9.61 -4.96 4.07
C SER A 73 8.14 -4.67 3.83
N THR A 74 7.53 -5.48 2.96
CA THR A 74 6.10 -5.41 2.66
C THR A 74 5.48 -6.80 2.67
N LEU A 75 4.31 -6.95 3.27
CA LEU A 75 3.40 -8.10 3.09
C LEU A 75 2.19 -7.63 2.29
N THR A 76 1.82 -8.37 1.24
CA THR A 76 0.64 -8.06 0.42
C THR A 76 -0.38 -9.19 0.55
N MET A 77 -1.59 -8.86 0.94
CA MET A 77 -2.73 -9.77 1.06
C MET A 77 -3.78 -9.36 0.04
N MET A 78 -3.94 -10.16 -1.01
CA MET A 78 -5.04 -9.98 -1.97
C MET A 78 -6.34 -10.45 -1.31
N VAL A 79 -7.39 -9.64 -1.42
CA VAL A 79 -8.73 -10.02 -0.95
C VAL A 79 -9.29 -11.12 -1.85
N ILE A 80 -9.87 -12.15 -1.23
CA ILE A 80 -10.61 -13.21 -1.89
C ILE A 80 -12.06 -12.73 -1.95
N GLU A 81 -12.54 -12.31 -3.12
CA GLU A 81 -13.88 -11.70 -3.28
C GLU A 81 -15.01 -12.65 -2.85
N GLU A 82 -14.80 -13.97 -2.94
CA GLU A 82 -15.78 -14.97 -2.53
C GLU A 82 -15.98 -15.09 -1.01
N GLN A 83 -15.13 -14.42 -0.22
CA GLN A 83 -15.14 -14.45 1.26
C GLN A 83 -15.55 -13.11 1.87
N GLU A 84 -16.06 -12.17 1.06
CA GLU A 84 -16.57 -10.86 1.49
C GLU A 84 -18.05 -10.91 1.88
#